data_AF-A0A0P9FMI6-F1
#
_entry.id   AF-A0A0P9FMI6-F1
#
_cell.length_a   1.000
_cell.length_b   1.000
_cell.length_c   1.000
_cell.angle_alpha   90.00
_cell.angle_beta   90.00
_cell.angle_gamma   90.00
#
_symmetry.space_group_name_H-M   'P 1'
#
loop_
_entity.id
_entity.type
_entity.pdbx_description
1 polymer ?
#
loop_
_entity_poly.entity_id
_entity_poly.type
_entity_poly.pdbx_seq_one_letter_code
_entity_poly.pdbx_strand_id
1 'polypeptide(L)'
;MQVSPATEQRRARPGGWWQEAAVARRAAVAATVLCILLACFAFVQFGTPHLADNDGYYHMRMAALMRSEGLRVEFPWLPLTILKPGAFYDHHMLFHAYLALFVGDRTPEQMLAGAKLASIIMPALAGLAIWWLLAAQGVPGAALWAIGTCAISDAFLYRMSMPRAQAASLLLLVLALHWLLRRRYALLLPLGFVYVWLYNAFPLLILLASIAVVATFATERRLEWRALAYPLAGIALGIVINPYFPENIVFI
;
A
#
# COMPACT_ATOMS: atom_id res chain seq x y z
N MET A 1 67.21 30.63 6.26
CA MET A 1 65.75 30.77 6.47
C MET A 1 65.09 29.56 5.81
N GLN A 2 64.90 28.47 6.57
CA GLN A 2 64.33 27.22 6.08
C GLN A 2 62.80 27.25 6.25
N VAL A 3 62.07 27.04 5.17
CA VAL A 3 60.61 26.93 5.16
C VAL A 3 60.24 25.47 5.49
N SER A 4 59.49 25.27 6.56
CA SER A 4 58.91 23.98 6.94
C SER A 4 57.65 23.71 6.11
N PRO A 5 57.44 22.50 5.56
CA PRO A 5 56.19 22.16 4.89
C PRO A 5 55.13 21.77 5.92
N ALA A 6 54.00 22.48 5.92
CA ALA A 6 52.83 22.13 6.72
C ALA A 6 52.25 20.78 6.25
N THR A 7 52.27 19.80 7.12
CA THR A 7 51.65 18.49 6.95
C THR A 7 50.13 18.65 7.00
N GLU A 8 49.49 18.58 5.83
CA GLU A 8 48.04 18.54 5.71
C GLU A 8 47.53 17.17 6.20
N GLN A 9 47.17 17.08 7.48
CA GLN A 9 46.50 15.89 8.02
C GLN A 9 45.07 15.81 7.45
N ARG A 10 44.91 15.01 6.39
CA ARG A 10 43.62 14.50 5.93
C ARG A 10 42.93 13.76 7.08
N ARG A 11 41.97 14.41 7.74
CA ARG A 11 41.06 13.74 8.68
C ARG A 11 40.29 12.65 7.92
N ALA A 12 40.62 11.38 8.20
CA ALA A 12 39.83 10.25 7.76
C ALA A 12 38.40 10.40 8.30
N ARG A 13 37.40 10.47 7.42
CA ARG A 13 35.99 10.43 7.83
C ARG A 13 35.72 9.03 8.39
N PRO A 14 35.28 8.86 9.65
CA PRO A 14 34.89 7.55 10.16
C PRO A 14 33.57 7.15 9.48
N GLY A 15 33.65 6.47 8.34
CA GLY A 15 32.55 6.48 7.34
C GLY A 15 31.80 5.18 7.07
N GLY A 16 32.32 3.99 7.39
CA GLY A 16 31.71 2.72 6.95
C GLY A 16 30.91 2.00 8.04
N TRP A 17 31.61 1.50 9.05
CA TRP A 17 31.06 0.54 10.00
C TRP A 17 29.89 1.04 10.85
N TRP A 18 29.88 2.33 11.25
CA TRP A 18 28.76 2.92 12.00
C TRP A 18 27.49 3.07 11.14
N GLN A 19 27.65 3.36 9.85
CA GLN A 19 26.54 3.46 8.92
C GLN A 19 25.96 2.08 8.63
N GLU A 20 26.82 1.09 8.42
CA GLU A 20 26.43 -0.32 8.25
C GLU A 20 25.68 -0.85 9.48
N ALA A 21 26.20 -0.62 10.70
CA ALA A 21 25.54 -1.04 11.93
C ALA A 21 24.17 -0.37 12.12
N ALA A 22 24.03 0.91 11.76
CA ALA A 22 22.76 1.63 11.81
C ALA A 22 21.74 1.11 10.78
N VAL A 23 22.20 0.78 9.57
CA VAL A 23 21.37 0.17 8.52
C VAL A 23 20.93 -1.23 8.94
N ALA A 24 21.85 -2.07 9.42
CA ALA A 24 21.56 -3.41 9.90
C ALA A 24 20.54 -3.39 11.04
N ARG A 25 20.69 -2.47 12.01
CA ARG A 25 19.72 -2.30 13.09
C ARG A 25 18.32 -1.94 12.56
N ARG A 26 18.23 -1.01 11.61
CA ARG A 26 16.94 -0.62 11.01
C ARG A 26 16.30 -1.78 10.24
N ALA A 27 17.10 -2.54 9.48
CA ALA A 27 16.62 -3.71 8.77
C ALA A 27 16.13 -4.80 9.73
N ALA A 28 16.86 -5.05 10.82
CA ALA A 28 16.45 -5.98 11.86
C ALA A 28 15.11 -5.57 12.49
N VAL A 29 14.95 -4.29 12.87
CA VAL A 29 13.68 -3.79 13.40
C VAL A 29 12.54 -3.92 12.39
N ALA A 30 12.77 -3.57 11.11
CA ALA A 30 11.78 -3.73 10.06
C ALA A 30 11.33 -5.19 9.91
N ALA A 31 12.29 -6.12 9.88
CA ALA A 31 12.02 -7.55 9.79
C ALA A 31 11.26 -8.05 11.01
N THR A 32 11.65 -7.65 12.23
CA THR A 32 10.92 -8.02 13.45
C THR A 32 9.49 -7.51 13.44
N VAL A 33 9.26 -6.24 13.09
CA VAL A 33 7.91 -5.67 12.97
C VAL A 33 7.10 -6.45 11.94
N LEU A 34 7.66 -6.69 10.76
CA LEU A 34 6.99 -7.44 9.70
C LEU A 34 6.62 -8.87 10.15
N CYS A 35 7.55 -9.60 10.77
CA CYS A 35 7.30 -10.95 11.27
C CYS A 35 6.18 -10.99 12.31
N ILE A 36 6.15 -10.03 13.24
CA ILE A 36 5.10 -9.95 14.27
C ILE A 36 3.74 -9.65 13.63
N LEU A 37 3.68 -8.70 12.69
CA LEU A 37 2.45 -8.36 11.98
C LEU A 37 1.94 -9.55 11.14
N LEU A 38 2.82 -10.23 10.41
CA LEU A 38 2.49 -11.45 9.67
C LEU A 38 1.93 -12.53 10.60
N ALA A 39 2.58 -12.77 11.74
CA ALA A 39 2.11 -13.75 12.72
C ALA A 39 0.73 -13.39 13.28
N CYS A 40 0.47 -12.10 13.56
CA CYS A 40 -0.83 -11.65 14.04
C CYS A 40 -1.93 -11.87 13.01
N PHE A 41 -1.76 -11.41 11.77
CA PHE A 41 -2.77 -11.61 10.73
C PHE A 41 -2.90 -13.10 10.35
N ALA A 42 -1.83 -13.89 10.42
CA ALA A 42 -1.89 -15.34 10.25
C ALA A 42 -2.75 -16.00 11.33
N PHE A 43 -2.59 -15.60 12.59
CA PHE A 43 -3.43 -16.08 13.69
C PHE A 43 -4.92 -15.82 13.41
N VAL A 44 -5.27 -14.63 12.87
CA VAL A 44 -6.66 -14.31 12.50
C VAL A 44 -7.14 -15.16 11.31
N GLN A 45 -6.38 -15.20 10.20
CA GLN A 45 -6.80 -15.91 8.98
C GLN A 45 -6.88 -17.44 9.13
N PHE A 46 -6.00 -18.02 9.92
CA PHE A 46 -5.93 -19.48 10.12
C PHE A 46 -6.66 -19.95 11.38
N GLY A 47 -7.26 -19.03 12.16
CA GLY A 47 -8.14 -19.37 13.28
C GLY A 47 -9.46 -20.04 12.85
N THR A 48 -9.81 -19.98 11.56
CA THR A 48 -10.97 -20.68 10.99
C THR A 48 -10.59 -21.36 9.67
N PRO A 49 -11.35 -22.37 9.20
CA PRO A 49 -11.12 -22.94 7.87
C PRO A 49 -11.49 -21.97 6.73
N HIS A 50 -12.32 -20.96 6.98
CA HIS A 50 -12.87 -20.05 5.97
C HIS A 50 -12.13 -18.72 5.87
N LEU A 51 -12.48 -17.90 4.87
CA LEU A 51 -12.06 -16.49 4.81
C LEU A 51 -12.73 -15.68 5.92
N ALA A 52 -12.11 -14.57 6.32
CA ALA A 52 -12.65 -13.68 7.35
C ALA A 52 -14.01 -13.08 6.95
N ASP A 53 -14.27 -12.87 5.66
CA ASP A 53 -15.52 -12.31 5.15
C ASP A 53 -16.04 -13.03 3.89
N ASN A 54 -17.23 -12.61 3.45
CA ASN A 54 -17.92 -13.20 2.30
C ASN A 54 -17.45 -12.62 0.95
N ASP A 55 -17.14 -11.33 0.89
CA ASP A 55 -16.71 -10.67 -0.36
C ASP A 55 -15.33 -11.21 -0.80
N GLY A 56 -14.52 -11.67 0.15
CA GLY A 56 -13.25 -12.35 -0.12
C GLY A 56 -13.36 -13.51 -1.11
N TYR A 57 -14.48 -14.25 -1.13
CA TYR A 57 -14.69 -15.34 -2.10
C TYR A 57 -14.87 -14.81 -3.54
N TYR A 58 -15.53 -13.66 -3.70
CA TYR A 58 -15.62 -12.98 -4.98
C TYR A 58 -14.22 -12.55 -5.47
N HIS A 59 -13.44 -11.89 -4.61
CA HIS A 59 -12.09 -11.43 -4.98
C HIS A 59 -11.15 -12.58 -5.31
N MET A 60 -11.22 -13.67 -4.54
CA MET A 60 -10.50 -14.92 -4.80
C MET A 60 -10.87 -15.51 -6.17
N ARG A 61 -12.17 -15.56 -6.51
CA ARG A 61 -12.62 -16.08 -7.80
C ARG A 61 -12.21 -15.18 -8.97
N MET A 62 -12.34 -13.85 -8.82
CA MET A 62 -11.88 -12.89 -9.82
C MET A 62 -10.39 -13.03 -10.10
N ALA A 63 -9.58 -13.20 -9.06
CA ALA A 63 -8.14 -13.44 -9.18
C ALA A 63 -7.82 -14.73 -9.96
N ALA A 64 -8.57 -15.81 -9.72
CA ALA A 64 -8.42 -17.06 -10.47
C ALA A 64 -8.79 -16.93 -11.96
N LEU A 65 -9.83 -16.16 -12.28
CA LEU A 65 -10.21 -15.86 -13.67
C LEU A 65 -9.15 -14.98 -14.34
N MET A 66 -8.69 -13.93 -13.66
CA MET A 66 -7.63 -13.03 -14.15
C MET A 66 -6.34 -13.77 -14.47
N ARG A 67 -6.00 -14.80 -13.70
CA ARG A 67 -4.83 -15.66 -13.96
C ARG A 67 -4.93 -16.40 -15.30
N SER A 68 -6.13 -16.75 -15.77
CA SER A 68 -6.34 -17.44 -17.05
C SER A 68 -6.71 -16.54 -18.22
N GLU A 69 -7.42 -15.44 -17.96
CA GLU A 69 -8.00 -14.58 -18.99
C GLU A 69 -7.20 -13.29 -19.19
N GLY A 70 -6.26 -12.99 -18.29
CA GLY A 70 -5.52 -11.74 -18.27
C GLY A 70 -6.25 -10.64 -17.48
N LEU A 71 -5.75 -9.39 -17.59
CA LEU A 71 -6.18 -8.28 -16.74
C LEU A 71 -7.63 -7.84 -16.96
N ARG A 72 -8.24 -8.18 -18.09
CA ARG A 72 -9.65 -7.85 -18.41
C ARG A 72 -10.47 -9.13 -18.42
N VAL A 73 -11.13 -9.39 -17.31
CA VAL A 73 -12.03 -10.55 -17.11
C VAL A 73 -13.43 -10.21 -17.63
N GLU A 74 -14.05 -11.13 -18.36
CA GLU A 74 -15.46 -11.01 -18.74
C GLU A 74 -16.38 -11.28 -17.53
N PHE A 75 -17.41 -10.45 -17.37
CA PHE A 75 -18.29 -10.52 -16.20
C PHE A 75 -19.77 -10.70 -16.58
N PRO A 76 -20.22 -11.95 -16.87
CA PRO A 76 -21.59 -12.25 -17.27
C PRO A 76 -22.60 -12.40 -16.12
N TRP A 77 -22.15 -12.47 -14.87
CA TRP A 77 -22.97 -12.99 -13.76
C TRP A 77 -24.05 -12.04 -13.22
N LEU A 78 -24.00 -10.73 -13.52
CA LEU A 78 -24.96 -9.74 -12.99
C LEU A 78 -25.69 -8.94 -14.11
N PRO A 79 -26.38 -9.60 -15.05
CA PRO A 79 -26.90 -8.97 -16.27
C PRO A 79 -28.01 -7.93 -16.04
N LEU A 80 -28.69 -7.97 -14.90
CA LEU A 80 -29.79 -7.08 -14.54
C LEU A 80 -29.37 -5.94 -13.60
N THR A 81 -28.06 -5.68 -13.48
CA THR A 81 -27.52 -4.68 -12.54
C THR A 81 -26.71 -3.60 -13.26
N ILE A 82 -26.20 -2.62 -12.52
CA ILE A 82 -25.22 -1.65 -13.03
C ILE A 82 -23.89 -2.30 -13.43
N LEU A 83 -23.65 -3.56 -13.03
CA LEU A 83 -22.49 -4.38 -13.37
C LEU A 83 -22.76 -5.35 -14.53
N LYS A 84 -23.79 -5.10 -15.33
CA LYS A 84 -24.14 -5.95 -16.48
C LYS A 84 -23.00 -6.05 -17.51
N PRO A 85 -23.03 -7.09 -18.38
CA PRO A 85 -22.12 -7.17 -19.52
C PRO A 85 -22.07 -5.87 -20.32
N GLY A 86 -20.87 -5.42 -20.67
CA GLY A 86 -20.62 -4.16 -21.36
C GLY A 86 -20.63 -2.89 -20.48
N ALA A 87 -21.07 -2.98 -19.22
CA ALA A 87 -20.99 -1.90 -18.23
C ALA A 87 -20.06 -2.23 -17.05
N PHE A 88 -19.65 -3.49 -16.92
CA PHE A 88 -18.75 -3.92 -15.85
C PHE A 88 -17.35 -3.31 -15.98
N TYR A 89 -16.87 -2.78 -14.86
CA TYR A 89 -15.49 -2.38 -14.63
C TYR A 89 -14.96 -3.07 -13.37
N ASP A 90 -13.81 -3.73 -13.49
CA ASP A 90 -13.09 -4.24 -12.32
C ASP A 90 -12.37 -3.11 -11.57
N HIS A 91 -13.10 -2.46 -10.66
CA HIS A 91 -12.58 -1.40 -9.81
C HIS A 91 -11.56 -1.85 -8.75
N HIS A 92 -11.23 -3.15 -8.72
CA HIS A 92 -10.19 -3.76 -7.91
C HIS A 92 -9.17 -4.50 -8.77
N MET A 93 -9.02 -4.15 -10.06
CA MET A 93 -8.22 -4.90 -11.03
C MET A 93 -6.81 -5.26 -10.52
N LEU A 94 -6.03 -4.29 -10.05
CA LEU A 94 -4.67 -4.55 -9.56
C LEU A 94 -4.66 -5.32 -8.24
N PHE A 95 -5.72 -5.21 -7.43
CA PHE A 95 -5.89 -6.02 -6.24
C PHE A 95 -6.16 -7.50 -6.61
N HIS A 96 -6.99 -7.76 -7.62
CA HIS A 96 -7.16 -9.11 -8.17
C HIS A 96 -5.88 -9.63 -8.83
N ALA A 97 -5.11 -8.77 -9.52
CA ALA A 97 -3.82 -9.16 -10.10
C ALA A 97 -2.82 -9.55 -9.01
N TYR A 98 -2.80 -8.84 -7.89
CA TYR A 98 -2.03 -9.20 -6.70
C TYR A 98 -2.47 -10.56 -6.15
N LEU A 99 -3.77 -10.78 -5.95
CA LEU A 99 -4.30 -12.06 -5.48
C LEU A 99 -3.98 -13.21 -6.46
N ALA A 100 -3.98 -12.94 -7.77
CA ALA A 100 -3.73 -13.94 -8.82
C ALA A 100 -2.34 -14.59 -8.69
N LEU A 101 -1.39 -13.89 -8.05
CA LEU A 101 -0.06 -14.42 -7.72
C LEU A 101 -0.14 -15.60 -6.72
N PHE A 102 -1.20 -15.71 -5.93
CA PHE A 102 -1.32 -16.66 -4.82
C PHE A 102 -2.35 -17.78 -5.04
N VAL A 103 -3.36 -17.58 -5.89
CA VAL A 103 -4.50 -18.51 -6.06
C VAL A 103 -4.17 -19.90 -6.65
N GLY A 104 -2.90 -20.19 -6.95
CA GLY A 104 -2.45 -21.52 -7.36
C GLY A 104 -3.05 -22.04 -8.68
N ASP A 105 -3.35 -23.33 -8.72
CA ASP A 105 -3.91 -24.08 -9.86
C ASP A 105 -5.43 -23.94 -10.05
N ARG A 106 -6.07 -23.07 -9.25
CA ARG A 106 -7.52 -22.80 -9.24
C ARG A 106 -8.39 -23.91 -8.65
N THR A 107 -7.80 -24.88 -7.94
CA THR A 107 -8.59 -25.73 -7.02
C THR A 107 -9.13 -24.90 -5.85
N PRO A 108 -10.34 -25.18 -5.31
CA PRO A 108 -10.91 -24.42 -4.19
C PRO A 108 -9.95 -24.32 -2.99
N GLU A 109 -9.22 -25.39 -2.70
CA GLU A 109 -8.28 -25.47 -1.57
C GLU A 109 -7.08 -24.53 -1.77
N GLN A 110 -6.47 -24.54 -2.96
CA GLN A 110 -5.34 -23.66 -3.26
C GLN A 110 -5.76 -22.20 -3.38
N MET A 111 -6.93 -21.93 -3.98
CA MET A 111 -7.48 -20.57 -4.06
C MET A 111 -7.71 -20.00 -2.66
N LEU A 112 -8.30 -20.78 -1.76
CA LEU A 112 -8.56 -20.38 -0.38
C LEU A 112 -7.25 -20.15 0.38
N ALA A 113 -6.31 -21.08 0.30
CA ALA A 113 -5.00 -20.93 0.95
C ALA A 113 -4.25 -19.69 0.41
N GLY A 114 -4.27 -19.47 -0.90
CA GLY A 114 -3.66 -18.32 -1.55
C GLY A 114 -4.28 -17.00 -1.11
N ALA A 115 -5.61 -16.92 -1.07
CA ALA A 115 -6.34 -15.74 -0.60
C ALA A 115 -6.01 -15.44 0.87
N LYS A 116 -5.90 -16.46 1.73
CA LYS A 116 -5.46 -16.28 3.13
C LYS A 116 -4.05 -15.72 3.23
N LEU A 117 -3.09 -16.29 2.50
CA LEU A 117 -1.70 -15.80 2.48
C LEU A 117 -1.62 -14.34 2.05
N ALA A 118 -2.31 -13.99 0.97
CA ALA A 118 -2.35 -12.61 0.49
C ALA A 118 -2.98 -11.65 1.52
N SER A 119 -4.00 -12.10 2.24
CA SER A 119 -4.70 -11.35 3.29
C SER A 119 -3.91 -11.21 4.59
N ILE A 120 -2.74 -11.84 4.69
CA ILE A 120 -1.79 -11.67 5.79
C ILE A 120 -0.67 -10.70 5.37
N ILE A 121 -0.20 -10.84 4.14
CA ILE A 121 0.91 -10.05 3.60
C ILE A 121 0.51 -8.58 3.45
N MET A 122 -0.61 -8.29 2.78
CA MET A 122 -1.02 -6.92 2.49
C MET A 122 -1.19 -6.04 3.76
N PRO A 123 -1.94 -6.46 4.80
CA PRO A 123 -2.06 -5.66 6.01
C PRO A 123 -0.75 -5.58 6.81
N ALA A 124 0.10 -6.61 6.78
CA ALA A 124 1.42 -6.55 7.41
C ALA A 124 2.35 -5.53 6.73
N LEU A 125 2.28 -5.41 5.40
CA LEU A 125 2.98 -4.35 4.66
C LEU A 125 2.44 -2.96 5.01
N ALA A 126 1.13 -2.81 5.18
CA ALA A 126 0.52 -1.56 5.65
C ALA A 126 1.06 -1.17 7.06
N GLY A 127 1.10 -2.13 7.99
CA GLY A 127 1.67 -1.90 9.33
C GLY A 127 3.18 -1.60 9.29
N LEU A 128 3.94 -2.23 8.40
CA LEU A 128 5.35 -1.92 8.19
C LEU A 128 5.54 -0.50 7.63
N ALA A 129 4.66 -0.05 6.73
CA ALA A 129 4.67 1.33 6.24
C ALA A 129 4.33 2.34 7.36
N ILE A 130 3.45 1.99 8.30
CA ILE A 130 3.18 2.81 9.48
C ILE A 130 4.43 2.92 10.34
N TRP A 131 5.12 1.81 10.60
CA TRP A 131 6.42 1.85 11.29
C TRP A 131 7.41 2.77 10.57
N TRP A 132 7.53 2.64 9.25
CA TRP A 132 8.46 3.45 8.46
C TRP A 132 8.12 4.95 8.52
N LEU A 133 6.83 5.28 8.44
CA LEU A 133 6.32 6.64 8.62
C LEU A 133 6.73 7.20 9.98
N LEU A 134 6.37 6.52 11.07
CA LEU A 134 6.63 6.97 12.44
C LEU A 134 8.13 7.10 12.74
N ALA A 135 8.91 6.10 12.33
CA ALA A 135 10.36 6.11 12.51
C ALA A 135 11.03 7.27 11.75
N ALA A 136 10.54 7.59 10.55
CA ALA A 136 11.06 8.71 9.77
C ALA A 136 10.68 10.08 10.35
N GLN A 137 9.61 10.16 11.15
CA GLN A 137 9.25 11.37 11.90
C GLN A 137 9.92 11.44 13.28
N GLY A 138 10.78 10.46 13.63
CA GLY A 138 11.47 10.44 14.92
C GLY A 138 10.58 10.09 16.11
N VAL A 139 9.42 9.46 15.89
CA VAL A 139 8.49 9.08 16.97
C VAL A 139 9.13 8.02 17.87
N PRO A 140 9.26 8.28 19.18
CA PRO A 140 9.75 7.29 20.13
C PRO A 140 8.86 6.05 20.15
N GLY A 141 9.45 4.86 20.15
CA GLY A 141 8.70 3.61 20.17
C GLY A 141 7.91 3.31 18.88
N ALA A 142 8.29 3.87 17.72
CA ALA A 142 7.61 3.64 16.44
C ALA A 142 7.26 2.18 16.13
N ALA A 143 8.14 1.22 16.48
CA ALA A 143 7.87 -0.21 16.31
C ALA A 143 6.71 -0.70 17.18
N LEU A 144 6.66 -0.27 18.45
CA LEU A 144 5.57 -0.61 19.37
C LEU A 144 4.23 -0.08 18.87
N TRP A 145 4.19 1.16 18.37
CA TRP A 145 2.97 1.74 17.82
C TRP A 145 2.48 1.02 16.57
N ALA A 146 3.39 0.64 15.67
CA ALA A 146 3.03 -0.13 14.48
C ALA A 146 2.50 -1.52 14.82
N ILE A 147 3.17 -2.25 15.73
CA ILE A 147 2.68 -3.53 16.24
C ILE A 147 1.35 -3.36 17.00
N GLY A 148 1.20 -2.25 17.72
CA GLY A 148 0.00 -1.89 18.46
C GLY A 148 -1.25 -1.76 17.59
N THR A 149 -1.10 -1.59 16.26
CA THR A 149 -2.24 -1.62 15.33
C THR A 149 -3.02 -2.93 15.40
N CYS A 150 -2.34 -4.04 15.72
CA CYS A 150 -2.95 -5.34 15.95
C CYS A 150 -3.78 -5.42 17.24
N ALA A 151 -3.70 -4.42 18.12
CA ALA A 151 -4.38 -4.38 19.40
C ALA A 151 -5.29 -3.15 19.56
N ILE A 152 -5.61 -2.43 18.47
CA ILE A 152 -6.49 -1.26 18.50
C ILE A 152 -7.94 -1.70 18.75
N SER A 153 -8.47 -2.56 17.90
CA SER A 153 -9.84 -3.09 18.01
C SER A 153 -10.02 -4.33 17.15
N ASP A 154 -11.01 -5.14 17.53
CA ASP A 154 -11.51 -6.26 16.74
C ASP A 154 -12.02 -5.81 15.36
N ALA A 155 -12.72 -4.67 15.29
CA ALA A 155 -13.22 -4.10 14.04
C ALA A 155 -12.08 -3.74 13.07
N PHE A 156 -10.97 -3.18 13.58
CA PHE A 156 -9.80 -2.89 12.75
C PHE A 156 -9.15 -4.19 12.25
N LEU A 157 -8.88 -5.13 13.16
CA LEU A 157 -8.31 -6.43 12.81
C LEU A 157 -9.15 -7.15 11.76
N TYR A 158 -10.47 -7.19 11.96
CA TYR A 158 -11.42 -7.80 11.03
C TYR A 158 -11.32 -7.16 9.64
N ARG A 159 -11.40 -5.83 9.53
CA ARG A 159 -11.34 -5.12 8.25
C ARG A 159 -10.00 -5.29 7.53
N MET A 160 -8.90 -5.30 8.28
CA MET A 160 -7.56 -5.51 7.71
C MET A 160 -7.31 -6.96 7.31
N SER A 161 -8.08 -7.90 7.85
CA SER A 161 -8.01 -9.33 7.56
C SER A 161 -8.90 -9.75 6.38
N MET A 162 -9.79 -8.89 5.89
CA MET A 162 -10.60 -9.22 4.71
C MET A 162 -9.71 -9.35 3.46
N PRO A 163 -9.89 -10.37 2.59
CA PRO A 163 -9.28 -10.46 1.26
C PRO A 163 -9.88 -9.41 0.30
N ARG A 164 -9.70 -8.15 0.67
CA ARG A 164 -10.27 -6.96 0.03
C ARG A 164 -9.23 -5.84 0.01
N ALA A 165 -9.47 -4.82 -0.81
CA ALA A 165 -8.49 -3.77 -1.07
C ALA A 165 -8.26 -2.77 0.08
N GLN A 166 -8.98 -2.84 1.21
CA GLN A 166 -8.83 -1.82 2.29
C GLN A 166 -7.42 -1.83 2.90
N ALA A 167 -6.82 -3.00 3.09
CA ALA A 167 -5.46 -3.09 3.60
C ALA A 167 -4.44 -2.44 2.65
N ALA A 168 -4.62 -2.68 1.35
CA ALA A 168 -3.79 -2.10 0.30
C ALA A 168 -3.99 -0.58 0.18
N SER A 169 -5.24 -0.11 0.35
CA SER A 169 -5.61 1.30 0.44
C SER A 169 -4.90 1.99 1.60
N LEU A 170 -4.90 1.39 2.80
CA LEU A 170 -4.19 1.92 3.96
C LEU A 170 -2.68 2.02 3.70
N LEU A 171 -2.08 0.98 3.12
CA LEU A 171 -0.67 0.99 2.71
C LEU A 171 -0.35 2.19 1.81
N LEU A 172 -1.13 2.41 0.75
CA LEU A 172 -0.90 3.54 -0.17
C LEU A 172 -1.09 4.89 0.51
N LEU A 173 -2.12 5.05 1.35
CA LEU A 173 -2.36 6.32 2.07
C LEU A 173 -1.25 6.64 3.07
N VAL A 174 -0.71 5.63 3.77
CA VAL A 174 0.41 5.80 4.70
C VAL A 174 1.70 6.16 3.95
N LEU A 175 1.98 5.51 2.81
CA LEU A 175 3.11 5.87 1.95
C LEU A 175 2.96 7.29 1.38
N ALA A 176 1.75 7.67 0.96
CA ALA A 176 1.45 9.01 0.50
C ALA A 176 1.71 10.05 1.60
N LEU A 177 1.21 9.83 2.82
CA LEU A 177 1.48 10.69 3.96
C LEU A 177 2.98 10.80 4.25
N HIS A 178 3.69 9.66 4.24
CA HIS A 178 5.14 9.64 4.43
C HIS A 178 5.88 10.52 3.41
N TRP A 179 5.51 10.46 2.13
CA TRP A 179 6.15 11.28 1.11
C TRP A 179 5.68 12.73 1.08
N LEU A 180 4.42 13.00 1.46
CA LEU A 180 3.92 14.36 1.67
C LEU A 180 4.71 15.08 2.77
N LEU A 181 4.88 14.45 3.94
CA LEU A 181 5.63 15.02 5.06
C LEU A 181 7.12 15.25 4.72
N ARG A 182 7.71 14.41 3.87
CA ARG A 182 9.09 14.59 3.37
C ARG A 182 9.19 15.48 2.13
N ARG A 183 8.08 16.07 1.66
CA ARG A 183 7.97 16.88 0.43
C ARG A 183 8.50 16.19 -0.83
N ARG A 184 8.41 14.86 -0.90
CA ARG A 184 8.83 14.02 -2.04
C ARG A 184 7.66 13.81 -3.01
N TYR A 185 7.10 14.91 -3.53
CA TYR A 185 5.83 14.89 -4.27
C TYR A 185 5.86 14.06 -5.56
N ALA A 186 7.02 13.94 -6.21
CA ALA A 186 7.15 13.14 -7.43
C ALA A 186 6.72 11.66 -7.25
N LEU A 187 6.89 11.11 -6.04
CA LEU A 187 6.48 9.74 -5.74
C LEU A 187 4.96 9.56 -5.60
N LEU A 188 4.21 10.66 -5.47
CA LEU A 188 2.74 10.63 -5.42
C LEU A 188 2.11 10.36 -6.78
N LEU A 189 2.83 10.62 -7.89
CA LEU A 189 2.35 10.32 -9.24
C LEU A 189 2.20 8.81 -9.48
N PRO A 190 3.26 7.98 -9.36
CA PRO A 190 3.10 6.55 -9.52
C PRO A 190 2.16 5.96 -8.46
N LEU A 191 2.10 6.55 -7.26
CA LEU A 191 1.16 6.13 -6.22
C LEU A 191 -0.30 6.38 -6.63
N GLY A 192 -0.63 7.57 -7.14
CA GLY A 192 -1.97 7.88 -7.65
C GLY A 192 -2.38 6.98 -8.82
N PHE A 193 -1.46 6.70 -9.73
CA PHE A 193 -1.67 5.75 -10.83
C PHE A 193 -2.03 4.35 -10.32
N VAL A 194 -1.19 3.81 -9.44
CA VAL A 194 -1.39 2.48 -8.84
C VAL A 194 -2.69 2.43 -8.04
N TYR A 195 -3.04 3.51 -7.33
CA TYR A 195 -4.23 3.53 -6.50
C TYR A 195 -5.53 3.42 -7.31
N VAL A 196 -5.61 4.08 -8.47
CA VAL A 196 -6.78 3.95 -9.38
C VAL A 196 -7.00 2.49 -9.78
N TRP A 197 -5.92 1.76 -10.09
CA TRP A 197 -6.01 0.37 -10.51
C TRP A 197 -6.29 -0.57 -9.33
N LEU A 198 -5.88 -0.18 -8.12
CA LEU A 198 -5.97 -1.00 -6.93
C LEU A 198 -7.33 -0.91 -6.23
N TYR A 199 -7.91 0.30 -6.13
CA TYR A 199 -9.12 0.53 -5.36
C TYR A 199 -9.89 1.79 -5.78
N ASN A 200 -11.22 1.69 -5.81
CA ASN A 200 -12.11 2.82 -6.13
C ASN A 200 -12.04 3.99 -5.13
N ALA A 201 -11.52 3.79 -3.90
CA ALA A 201 -11.35 4.88 -2.94
C ALA A 201 -10.09 5.75 -3.20
N PHE A 202 -9.49 5.68 -4.40
CA PHE A 202 -8.39 6.54 -4.81
C PHE A 202 -8.63 8.06 -4.60
N PRO A 203 -9.88 8.62 -4.61
CA PRO A 203 -10.09 10.03 -4.27
C PRO A 203 -9.60 10.41 -2.87
N LEU A 204 -9.46 9.44 -1.95
CA LEU A 204 -8.88 9.66 -0.62
C LEU A 204 -7.44 10.18 -0.68
N LEU A 205 -6.68 9.86 -1.73
CA LEU A 205 -5.35 10.42 -1.93
C LEU A 205 -5.38 11.94 -2.12
N ILE A 206 -6.35 12.44 -2.90
CA ILE A 206 -6.54 13.87 -3.12
C ILE A 206 -7.03 14.55 -1.85
N LEU A 207 -7.94 13.91 -1.11
CA LEU A 207 -8.39 14.42 0.19
C LEU A 207 -7.19 14.56 1.15
N LEU A 208 -6.37 13.52 1.29
CA LEU A 208 -5.18 13.52 2.15
C LEU A 208 -4.17 14.59 1.72
N ALA A 209 -3.88 14.70 0.41
CA ALA A 209 -3.00 15.73 -0.12
C ALA A 209 -3.54 17.14 0.11
N SER A 210 -4.86 17.33 -0.01
CA SER A 210 -5.52 18.62 0.22
C SER A 210 -5.41 19.03 1.69
N ILE A 211 -5.62 18.11 2.62
CA ILE A 211 -5.41 18.35 4.06
C ILE A 211 -3.95 18.77 4.32
N ALA A 212 -2.98 18.08 3.72
CA ALA A 212 -1.58 18.43 3.85
C ALA A 212 -1.28 19.84 3.31
N VAL A 213 -1.81 20.21 2.14
CA VAL A 213 -1.64 21.56 1.56
C VAL A 213 -2.26 22.63 2.45
N VAL A 214 -3.49 22.42 2.95
CA VAL A 214 -4.16 23.36 3.84
C VAL A 214 -3.39 23.51 5.15
N ALA A 215 -2.92 22.41 5.73
CA ALA A 215 -2.12 22.43 6.95
C ALA A 215 -0.81 23.21 6.74
N THR A 216 -0.05 22.92 5.68
CA THR A 216 1.19 23.64 5.35
C THR A 216 0.94 25.12 5.07
N PHE A 217 -0.17 25.46 4.38
CA PHE A 217 -0.52 26.86 4.17
C PHE A 217 -0.88 27.56 5.48
N ALA A 218 -1.62 26.91 6.38
CA ALA A 218 -2.01 27.48 7.66
C ALA A 218 -0.81 27.71 8.59
N THR A 219 0.16 26.78 8.62
CA THR A 219 1.31 26.83 9.54
C THR A 219 2.51 27.58 8.97
N GLU A 220 2.81 27.40 7.69
CA GLU A 220 4.01 27.94 7.04
C GLU A 220 3.72 29.07 6.06
N ARG A 221 2.44 29.39 5.78
CA ARG A 221 2.02 30.37 4.76
C ARG A 221 2.56 30.05 3.36
N ARG A 222 2.86 28.78 3.11
CA ARG A 222 3.38 28.27 1.85
C ARG A 222 2.36 27.37 1.17
N LEU A 223 2.04 27.69 -0.08
CA LEU A 223 1.17 26.84 -0.90
C LEU A 223 2.00 25.77 -1.63
N GLU A 224 1.88 24.52 -1.17
CA GLU A 224 2.55 23.37 -1.80
C GLU A 224 1.68 22.73 -2.89
N TRP A 225 1.39 23.48 -3.96
CA TRP A 225 0.54 23.00 -5.06
C TRP A 225 1.02 21.68 -5.69
N ARG A 226 2.33 21.40 -5.63
CA ARG A 226 2.93 20.15 -6.10
C ARG A 226 2.36 18.92 -5.39
N ALA A 227 1.98 19.06 -4.12
CA ALA A 227 1.35 17.98 -3.37
C ALA A 227 0.01 17.53 -3.98
N LEU A 228 -0.66 18.39 -4.76
CA LEU A 228 -1.89 18.07 -5.49
C LEU A 228 -1.64 17.72 -6.95
N ALA A 229 -0.75 18.44 -7.63
CA ALA A 229 -0.50 18.24 -9.06
C ALA A 229 0.01 16.83 -9.38
N TYR A 230 0.96 16.29 -8.61
CA TYR A 230 1.51 14.95 -8.85
C TYR A 230 0.48 13.81 -8.68
N PRO A 231 -0.28 13.71 -7.57
CA PRO A 231 -1.29 12.66 -7.45
C PRO A 231 -2.45 12.84 -8.44
N LEU A 232 -2.85 14.08 -8.78
CA LEU A 232 -3.85 14.32 -9.83
C LEU A 232 -3.38 13.81 -11.19
N ALA A 233 -2.13 14.10 -11.57
CA ALA A 233 -1.54 13.57 -12.80
C ALA A 233 -1.47 12.04 -12.79
N GLY A 234 -1.07 11.46 -11.65
CA GLY A 234 -1.05 10.02 -11.45
C GLY A 234 -2.43 9.37 -11.62
N ILE A 235 -3.45 9.95 -11.01
CA ILE A 235 -4.84 9.49 -11.12
C ILE A 235 -5.34 9.62 -12.56
N ALA A 236 -5.09 10.75 -13.23
CA ALA A 236 -5.49 10.94 -14.62
C ALA A 236 -4.85 9.89 -15.54
N LEU A 237 -3.55 9.63 -15.39
CA LEU A 237 -2.86 8.57 -16.12
C LEU A 237 -3.42 7.19 -15.77
N GLY A 238 -3.72 6.94 -14.49
CA GLY A 238 -4.30 5.69 -14.00
C GLY A 238 -5.67 5.41 -14.61
N ILE A 239 -6.49 6.44 -14.80
CA ILE A 239 -7.80 6.33 -15.44
C ILE A 239 -7.65 6.06 -16.94
N VAL A 240 -6.85 6.85 -17.64
CA VAL A 240 -6.73 6.80 -19.11
C VAL A 240 -6.03 5.53 -19.60
N ILE A 241 -5.01 5.05 -18.88
CA ILE A 241 -4.24 3.84 -19.27
C ILE A 241 -4.93 2.55 -18.79
N ASN A 242 -5.98 2.65 -17.95
CA ASN A 242 -6.67 1.49 -17.41
C ASN A 242 -7.19 0.57 -18.53
N PRO A 243 -7.01 -0.77 -18.45
CA PRO A 243 -7.55 -1.72 -19.43
C PRO A 243 -9.08 -1.67 -19.64
N TYR A 244 -9.81 -1.09 -18.69
CA TYR A 244 -11.25 -0.87 -18.73
C TYR A 244 -11.64 0.58 -19.08
N PHE A 245 -10.74 1.35 -19.68
CA PHE A 245 -11.10 2.66 -20.22
C PHE A 245 -11.92 2.51 -21.52
N PRO A 246 -13.03 3.27 -21.71
CA PRO A 246 -13.54 4.35 -20.86
C PRO A 246 -14.62 3.92 -19.84
N GLU A 247 -14.97 2.64 -19.75
CA GLU A 247 -16.04 2.14 -18.87
C GLU A 247 -15.77 2.46 -17.39
N ASN A 248 -14.50 2.52 -16.99
CA ASN A 248 -14.07 2.90 -15.65
C ASN A 248 -14.51 4.31 -15.24
N ILE A 249 -14.72 5.25 -16.17
CA ILE A 249 -15.16 6.63 -15.85
C ILE A 249 -16.62 6.66 -15.42
N VAL A 250 -17.46 5.83 -16.02
CA VAL A 250 -18.92 5.82 -15.76
C VAL A 250 -19.23 5.42 -14.30
N PHE A 251 -18.27 4.73 -13.65
CA PHE A 251 -18.40 4.18 -12.31
C PHE A 251 -17.70 5.03 -11.21
N ILE A 252 -17.02 6.12 -11.59
CA ILE A 252 -16.36 7.08 -10.67
C ILE A 252 -17.37 8.14 -10.22
#